data_AF-A0A7C5AT69-F1
#
_entry.id   AF-A0A7C5AT69-F1
#
_cell.length_a   1.000
_cell.length_b   1.000
_cell.length_c   1.000
_cell.angle_alpha   90.00
_cell.angle_beta   90.00
_cell.angle_gamma   90.00
#
_symmetry.space_group_name_H-M   'P 1'
#
loop_
_entity.id
_entity.type
_entity.pdbx_description
1 polymer ?
#
loop_
_entity_poly.entity_id
_entity_poly.type
_entity_poly.pdbx_seq_one_letter_code
_entity_poly.pdbx_strand_id
1 'polypeptide(L)'
;MPELTDGCVKPAQGPIVPLAQQTAGAAHTEPQEVHTMVARVGKEAIDFEANAFISGVGFRTVKLSDYKGKWIVLCFYPGDFTFV
;
A
#
# COMPACT_ATOMS: atom_id res chain seq x y z
N MET A 1 10.20 -18.93 22.46
CA MET A 1 9.17 -18.03 21.93
C MET A 1 9.93 -16.90 21.24
N PRO A 2 9.76 -16.66 19.94
CA PRO A 2 10.44 -15.55 19.29
C PRO A 2 9.91 -14.25 19.91
N GLU A 3 10.82 -13.41 20.43
CA GLU A 3 10.48 -12.10 20.96
C GLU A 3 9.83 -11.28 19.86
N LEU A 4 8.53 -10.99 20.00
CA LEU A 4 7.86 -9.96 19.24
C LEU A 4 8.42 -8.65 19.75
N THR A 5 9.28 -8.01 18.97
CA THR A 5 9.79 -6.67 19.30
C THR A 5 8.62 -5.69 19.23
N ASP A 6 7.92 -5.50 20.36
CA ASP A 6 6.78 -4.60 20.55
C ASP A 6 7.22 -3.13 20.53
N GLY A 7 7.84 -2.71 19.42
CA GLY A 7 8.05 -1.30 19.11
C GLY A 7 6.83 -0.75 18.36
N CYS A 8 6.40 0.46 18.70
CA CYS A 8 5.40 1.19 17.92
C CYS A 8 5.81 1.17 16.43
N VAL A 9 4.95 0.60 15.57
CA VAL A 9 5.25 0.46 14.14
C VAL A 9 5.46 1.83 13.51
N LYS A 10 6.55 1.98 12.74
CA LYS A 10 6.82 3.24 12.04
C LYS A 10 5.74 3.48 10.97
N PRO A 11 5.25 4.71 10.78
CA PRO A 11 4.28 4.99 9.73
C PRO A 11 4.82 4.58 8.36
N ALA A 12 4.06 3.77 7.63
CA ALA A 12 4.42 3.38 6.27
C ALA A 12 4.01 4.48 5.28
N GLN A 13 4.78 4.63 4.21
CA GLN A 13 4.59 5.71 3.23
C GLN A 13 3.33 5.55 2.36
N GLY A 14 2.76 4.34 2.24
CA GLY A 14 1.63 4.07 1.34
C GLY A 14 2.05 4.05 -0.13
N PRO A 15 1.15 4.39 -1.08
CA PRO A 15 1.47 4.42 -2.51
C PRO A 15 2.59 5.41 -2.87
N ILE A 16 3.63 4.92 -3.52
CA ILE A 16 4.80 5.70 -3.95
C ILE A 16 4.54 6.18 -5.38
N VAL A 17 3.93 7.37 -5.50
CA VAL A 17 3.65 8.00 -6.80
C VAL A 17 4.87 8.80 -7.26
N PRO A 18 5.37 8.61 -8.49
CA PRO A 18 6.43 9.46 -9.04
C PRO A 18 5.98 10.92 -9.15
N LEU A 19 6.85 11.84 -8.73
CA LEU A 19 6.65 13.29 -8.73
C LEU A 19 6.14 13.87 -10.08
N ALA A 20 6.37 13.16 -11.19
CA ALA A 20 5.94 13.54 -12.54
C ALA A 20 4.41 13.51 -12.76
N GLN A 21 3.63 12.88 -11.87
CA GLN A 21 2.15 12.92 -11.93
C GLN A 21 1.54 14.06 -11.09
N GLN A 22 2.36 14.83 -10.36
CA GLN A 22 1.89 15.94 -9.52
C GLN A 22 1.86 17.31 -10.23
N THR A 23 2.33 17.41 -11.48
CA THR A 23 2.42 18.69 -12.22
C THR A 23 1.30 18.95 -13.24
N ALA A 24 0.14 18.28 -13.13
CA ALA A 24 -1.02 18.61 -13.96
C ALA A 24 -2.27 18.84 -13.09
N GLY A 25 -2.47 20.10 -12.67
CA GLY A 25 -3.77 20.58 -12.21
C GLY A 25 -3.79 21.35 -10.90
N ALA A 26 -3.09 22.49 -10.82
CA ALA A 26 -3.43 23.52 -9.83
C ALA A 26 -4.53 24.43 -10.39
N ALA A 27 -5.80 24.13 -10.11
CA ALA A 27 -6.92 25.09 -10.09
C ALA A 27 -8.23 24.46 -9.55
N HIS A 28 -8.55 24.79 -8.29
CA HIS A 28 -9.85 24.91 -7.58
C HIS A 28 -11.01 23.88 -7.75
N THR A 29 -11.63 23.60 -6.58
CA THR A 29 -13.09 23.52 -6.26
C THR A 29 -13.63 22.13 -5.87
N GLU A 30 -14.09 22.01 -4.61
CA GLU A 30 -14.86 20.92 -3.97
C GLU A 30 -14.27 19.49 -3.99
N PRO A 31 -14.36 18.68 -2.90
CA PRO A 31 -14.03 17.27 -2.96
C PRO A 31 -15.15 16.52 -3.70
N GLN A 32 -15.25 16.73 -5.00
CA GLN A 32 -15.90 15.78 -5.87
C GLN A 32 -15.02 14.52 -5.81
N GLU A 33 -15.55 13.41 -5.27
CA GLU A 33 -14.83 12.14 -5.23
C GLU A 33 -14.46 11.73 -6.66
N VAL A 34 -13.27 12.12 -7.07
CA VAL A 34 -12.71 11.68 -8.33
C VAL A 34 -12.29 10.24 -8.11
N HIS A 35 -13.17 9.30 -8.44
CA HIS A 35 -12.87 7.87 -8.51
C HIS A 35 -11.93 7.62 -9.71
N THR A 36 -10.75 8.23 -9.72
CA THR A 36 -9.72 7.90 -10.72
C THR A 36 -9.10 6.58 -10.30
N MET A 37 -9.37 5.53 -11.06
CA MET A 37 -8.68 4.26 -10.91
C MET A 37 -7.22 4.41 -11.34
N VAL A 38 -6.32 4.43 -10.36
CA VAL A 38 -4.87 4.62 -10.59
C VAL A 38 -4.21 3.33 -11.11
N ALA A 39 -4.73 2.16 -10.72
CA ALA A 39 -4.24 0.86 -11.19
C ALA A 39 -4.79 0.51 -12.58
N ARG A 40 -3.90 0.08 -13.51
CA ARG A 40 -4.27 -0.27 -14.89
C ARG A 40 -3.64 -1.61 -15.29
N VAL A 41 -4.45 -2.48 -15.90
CA VAL A 41 -3.99 -3.78 -16.42
C VAL A 41 -2.91 -3.57 -17.49
N GLY A 42 -1.87 -4.39 -17.45
CA GLY A 42 -0.74 -4.32 -18.39
C GLY A 42 0.21 -3.13 -18.17
N LYS A 43 0.00 -2.32 -17.12
CA LYS A 43 0.95 -1.30 -16.66
C LYS A 43 1.67 -1.80 -15.40
N GLU A 44 2.86 -1.24 -15.14
CA GLU A 44 3.56 -1.53 -13.88
C GLU A 44 2.67 -1.12 -12.71
N ALA A 45 2.55 -2.03 -11.73
CA ALA A 45 1.79 -1.76 -10.52
C ALA A 45 2.47 -0.65 -9.72
N ILE A 46 1.67 0.21 -9.10
CA ILE A 46 2.18 1.33 -8.28
C ILE A 46 2.86 0.72 -7.06
N ASP A 47 4.14 1.07 -6.87
CA ASP A 47 4.87 0.61 -5.68
C ASP A 47 4.23 1.22 -4.43
N PHE A 48 4.25 0.48 -3.33
CA PHE A 48 3.72 0.97 -2.07
C PHE A 48 4.51 0.39 -0.91
N GLU A 49 4.51 1.12 0.20
CA GLU A 49 5.06 0.67 1.47
C GLU A 49 3.93 0.49 2.49
N ALA A 50 3.86 -0.67 3.14
CA ALA A 50 2.87 -0.98 4.16
C ALA A 50 3.50 -1.71 5.34
N ASN A 51 2.93 -1.57 6.53
CA ASN A 51 3.26 -2.41 7.67
C ASN A 51 2.44 -3.70 7.61
N ALA A 52 3.10 -4.84 7.71
CA ALA A 52 2.47 -6.15 7.67
C ALA A 52 2.93 -6.99 8.85
N PHE A 53 2.03 -7.82 9.39
CA PHE A 53 2.39 -8.85 10.34
C PHE A 53 2.75 -10.13 9.60
N ILE A 54 3.96 -10.66 9.84
CA ILE A 54 4.45 -11.90 9.25
C ILE A 54 4.56 -12.94 10.37
N SER A 55 3.82 -14.05 10.24
CA SER A 55 3.83 -15.12 11.23
C SER A 55 5.26 -15.62 11.50
N GLY A 56 5.63 -15.70 12.78
CA GLY A 56 6.97 -16.12 13.22
C GLY A 56 8.07 -15.05 13.14
N VAL A 57 7.82 -13.91 12.48
CA VAL A 57 8.76 -12.78 12.38
C VAL A 57 8.28 -11.55 13.16
N GLY A 58 6.97 -11.30 13.17
CA GLY A 58 6.37 -10.11 13.77
C GLY A 58 6.05 -9.02 12.75
N PHE A 59 5.96 -7.78 13.20
CA PHE A 59 5.67 -6.63 12.34
C PHE A 59 6.89 -6.26 11.49
N ARG A 60 6.67 -6.08 10.17
CA ARG A 60 7.68 -5.64 9.23
C ARG A 60 7.08 -4.67 8.22
N THR A 61 7.87 -3.69 7.82
CA THR A 61 7.57 -2.87 6.65
C THR A 61 7.85 -3.67 5.37
N VAL A 62 6.87 -3.76 4.49
CA VAL A 62 6.95 -4.46 3.20
C VAL A 62 6.78 -3.48 2.06
N LYS A 63 7.53 -3.69 0.97
CA LYS A 63 7.37 -2.95 -0.29
C LYS A 63 6.90 -3.86 -1.40
N LEU A 64 6.09 -3.35 -2.32
CA LEU A 64 5.69 -4.13 -3.49
C LEU A 64 6.91 -4.50 -4.34
N SER A 65 7.88 -3.59 -4.44
CA SER A 65 9.15 -3.80 -5.15
C SER A 65 10.02 -4.94 -4.58
N ASP A 66 9.88 -5.30 -3.30
CA ASP A 66 10.61 -6.43 -2.69
C ASP A 66 10.25 -7.78 -3.32
N TYR A 67 9.09 -7.86 -4.00
CA TYR A 67 8.56 -9.08 -4.61
C TYR A 67 8.79 -9.17 -6.13
N LYS A 68 9.57 -8.25 -6.72
CA LYS A 68 9.89 -8.29 -8.16
C LYS A 68 10.48 -9.65 -8.56
N GLY A 69 10.02 -10.18 -9.70
CA GLY A 69 10.42 -11.50 -10.21
C GLY A 69 9.59 -12.68 -9.66
N LYS A 70 8.61 -12.42 -8.78
CA LYS A 70 7.64 -13.41 -8.31
C LYS A 70 6.23 -13.02 -8.76
N TRP A 71 5.40 -14.02 -9.01
CA TRP A 71 3.96 -13.79 -9.12
C TRP A 71 3.38 -13.55 -7.73
N ILE A 72 2.54 -12.52 -7.63
CA ILE A 72 1.87 -12.14 -6.39
C ILE A 72 0.39 -11.93 -6.65
N VAL A 73 -0.41 -12.12 -5.61
CA VAL A 73 -1.83 -11.78 -5.57
C VAL A 73 -2.03 -10.81 -4.43
N LEU A 74 -2.58 -9.63 -4.72
CA LEU A 74 -2.89 -8.60 -3.73
C LEU A 74 -4.42 -8.48 -3.61
N CYS A 75 -4.94 -8.72 -2.42
CA CYS A 75 -6.37 -8.67 -2.12
C CYS A 75 -6.65 -7.53 -1.13
N PHE A 76 -7.68 -6.73 -1.43
CA PHE A 76 -8.23 -5.75 -0.50
C PHE A 76 -9.53 -6.30 0.07
N TYR A 77 -9.74 -6.12 1.37
CA TYR A 77 -10.96 -6.51 2.06
C TYR A 77 -11.44 -5.35 2.95
N PRO A 78 -12.75 -5.25 3.25
CA PRO A 78 -13.33 -4.02 3.80
C PRO A 78 -12.97 -3.75 5.27
N GLY A 79 -12.70 -4.78 6.07
CA GLY A 79 -12.30 -4.59 7.47
C GLY A 79 -12.08 -5.89 8.22
N ASP A 80 -11.34 -5.79 9.32
CA ASP A 80 -11.15 -6.87 10.28
C ASP A 80 -12.40 -7.05 11.17
N PHE A 81 -12.67 -8.29 11.60
CA PHE A 81 -13.77 -8.63 12.52
C PHE A 81 -15.16 -8.19 12.03
N THR A 82 -15.37 -8.18 10.71
CA THR A 82 -16.68 -7.93 10.10
C THR A 82 -17.55 -9.20 10.07
N PHE A 83 -18.76 -9.07 9.53
CA PHE A 83 -19.79 -10.11 9.55
C PHE A 83 -19.33 -11.45 8.94
N VAL A 84 -19.79 -12.53 9.58
CA VAL A 84 -19.79 -13.93 9.12
C VAL A 84 -21.23 -14.37 8.89
#